data_AF-A0A4U0X2W2-F1
#
_entry.id   AF-A0A4U0X2W2-F1
#
_cell.length_a   1.000
_cell.length_b   1.000
_cell.length_c   1.000
_cell.angle_alpha   90.00
_cell.angle_beta   90.00
_cell.angle_gamma   90.00
#
_symmetry.space_group_name_H-M   'P 1'
#
loop_
_entity.id
_entity.type
_entity.pdbx_description
1 polymer ?
#
loop_
_entity_poly.entity_id
_entity_poly.type
_entity_poly.pdbx_seq_one_letter_code
_entity_poly.pdbx_strand_id
1 'polypeptide(L)'
;MTTIYKDAELFGGAITVEIPSNFIDASNIRQVPDAQEVFLDADGFTSIIFDITERVLSDPGKTDRDALLFHFEDIFSEETDYALPEVQDLTSQNDRNESGQ
;
A
#
# COMPACT_ATOMS: atom_id res chain seq x y z
N MET A 1 -7.81 -21.16 7.54
CA MET A 1 -8.15 -20.26 8.66
C MET A 1 -8.70 -18.99 8.05
N THR A 2 -9.78 -18.44 8.60
CA THR A 2 -10.38 -17.19 8.11
C THR A 2 -9.64 -16.01 8.77
N THR A 3 -9.14 -15.07 7.97
CA THR A 3 -8.57 -13.83 8.50
C THR A 3 -9.69 -12.96 9.04
N ILE A 4 -9.57 -12.51 10.28
CA ILE A 4 -10.47 -11.55 10.92
C ILE A 4 -9.90 -10.16 10.69
N TYR A 5 -10.77 -9.20 10.34
CA TYR A 5 -10.40 -7.80 10.15
C TYR A 5 -10.98 -6.96 11.29
N LYS A 6 -10.34 -5.82 11.55
CA LYS A 6 -10.80 -4.78 12.47
C LYS A 6 -10.74 -3.42 11.80
N ASP A 7 -11.63 -2.52 12.21
CA ASP A 7 -11.54 -1.11 11.82
C ASP A 7 -10.33 -0.47 12.51
N ALA A 8 -9.58 0.32 11.74
CA ALA A 8 -8.52 1.18 12.22
C ALA A 8 -8.78 2.61 11.73
N GLU A 9 -8.64 3.55 12.67
CA GLU A 9 -8.68 4.99 12.41
C GLU A 9 -7.28 5.46 12.06
N LEU A 10 -7.14 6.17 10.93
CA LEU A 10 -5.89 6.77 10.48
C LEU A 10 -5.99 8.29 10.60
N PHE A 11 -4.87 8.94 10.92
CA PHE A 11 -4.75 10.40 10.93
C PHE A 11 -5.81 11.08 11.82
N GLY A 12 -5.94 10.59 13.05
CA GLY A 12 -6.92 11.10 14.02
C GLY A 12 -8.39 10.81 13.65
N GLY A 13 -8.63 9.74 12.88
CA GLY A 13 -9.98 9.30 12.49
C GLY A 13 -10.54 9.99 11.26
N ALA A 14 -9.73 10.74 10.52
CA ALA A 14 -10.15 11.34 9.25
C ALA A 14 -10.37 10.28 8.15
N ILE A 15 -9.66 9.15 8.23
CA ILE A 15 -9.77 8.00 7.33
C ILE A 15 -9.98 6.75 8.17
N THR A 16 -10.80 5.82 7.69
CA THR A 16 -11.02 4.51 8.33
C THR A 16 -10.74 3.41 7.34
N VAL A 17 -10.09 2.34 7.80
CA VAL A 17 -9.72 1.18 7.00
C VAL A 17 -9.99 -0.12 7.75
N GLU A 18 -10.23 -1.22 7.03
CA GLU A 18 -10.22 -2.56 7.61
C GLU A 18 -8.82 -3.17 7.45
N ILE A 19 -8.18 -3.55 8.56
CA ILE A 19 -6.87 -4.23 8.56
C ILE A 19 -6.95 -5.58 9.29
N PRO A 20 -6.05 -6.54 8.99
CA PRO A 20 -6.04 -7.81 9.71
C PRO A 20 -5.88 -7.60 11.22
N SER A 21 -6.68 -8.32 12.01
CA SER A 21 -6.82 -8.02 13.44
C SER A 21 -5.52 -8.19 14.25
N ASN A 22 -4.59 -9.02 13.76
CA ASN A 22 -3.28 -9.29 14.36
C ASN A 22 -2.25 -8.17 14.16
N PHE A 23 -2.57 -7.13 13.38
CA PHE A 23 -1.66 -6.00 13.20
C PHE A 23 -1.75 -4.99 14.35
N ILE A 24 -0.60 -4.51 14.82
CA ILE A 24 -0.46 -3.57 15.94
C ILE A 24 0.10 -2.25 15.40
N ASP A 25 -0.45 -1.14 15.86
CA ASP A 25 0.05 0.19 15.54
C ASP A 25 1.43 0.44 16.19
N ALA A 26 2.42 0.73 15.36
CA ALA A 26 3.81 0.98 15.74
C ALA A 26 4.01 2.30 16.49
N SER A 27 3.09 3.26 16.39
CA SER A 27 3.14 4.55 17.09
C SER A 27 3.19 4.38 18.62
N ASN A 28 2.64 3.27 19.12
CA ASN A 28 2.64 2.91 20.54
C ASN A 28 4.04 2.61 21.11
N ILE A 29 5.01 2.29 20.26
CA ILE A 29 6.35 1.86 20.67
C ILE A 29 7.47 2.74 20.12
N ARG A 30 7.21 3.49 19.04
CA ARG A 30 8.16 4.44 18.45
C ARG A 30 7.43 5.60 17.81
N GLN A 31 8.12 6.71 17.61
CA GLN A 31 7.60 7.79 16.79
C GLN A 31 7.52 7.34 15.32
N VAL A 32 6.46 7.79 14.64
CA VAL A 32 6.19 7.63 13.20
C VAL A 32 6.02 9.04 12.64
N PRO A 33 6.47 9.32 11.39
CA PRO A 33 6.25 10.63 10.77
C PRO A 33 4.77 11.01 10.75
N ASP A 34 4.46 12.31 10.88
CA ASP A 34 3.07 12.80 10.99
C ASP A 34 2.17 12.41 9.82
N ALA A 35 2.74 12.29 8.62
CA ALA A 35 2.03 11.90 7.39
C ALA A 35 1.93 10.37 7.20
N GLN A 36 2.44 9.58 8.16
CA GLN A 36 2.49 8.13 8.08
C GLN A 36 1.79 7.45 9.25
N GLU A 37 1.17 6.31 8.96
CA GLU A 37 0.64 5.37 9.94
C GLU A 37 1.23 3.98 9.66
N VAL A 38 1.79 3.34 10.68
CA VAL A 38 2.54 2.08 10.50
C VAL A 38 1.97 0.99 11.38
N PHE A 39 1.60 -0.12 10.77
CA PHE A 39 1.09 -1.31 11.44
C PHE A 39 2.03 -2.50 11.21
N LEU A 40 2.32 -3.23 12.28
CA LEU A 40 3.21 -4.39 12.27
C LEU A 40 2.42 -5.65 12.58
N ASP A 41 2.71 -6.74 11.87
CA ASP A 41 2.20 -8.07 12.22
C ASP A 41 2.79 -8.51 13.57
N ALA A 42 1.94 -8.81 14.55
CA ALA A 42 2.37 -9.26 15.87
C ALA A 42 3.10 -10.61 15.84
N ASP A 43 2.78 -11.46 14.86
CA ASP A 43 3.24 -12.85 14.80
C ASP A 43 4.19 -13.11 13.61
N GLY A 44 4.47 -12.08 12.81
CA GLY A 44 5.17 -12.21 11.54
C GLY A 44 6.18 -11.10 11.26
N PHE A 45 6.68 -11.08 10.03
CA PHE A 45 7.66 -10.10 9.54
C PHE A 45 7.08 -9.15 8.49
N THR A 46 5.75 -8.98 8.49
CA THR A 46 5.06 -8.12 7.52
C THR A 46 4.61 -6.82 8.18
N SER A 47 4.48 -5.77 7.38
CA SER A 47 4.01 -4.46 7.82
C SER A 47 3.09 -3.84 6.78
N ILE A 48 2.23 -2.94 7.24
CA ILE A 48 1.40 -2.08 6.40
C ILE A 48 1.73 -0.64 6.77
N ILE A 49 2.05 0.16 5.77
CA ILE A 49 2.35 1.58 5.92
C ILE A 49 1.35 2.36 5.09
N PHE A 50 0.65 3.31 5.71
CA PHE A 50 -0.14 4.31 5.02
C PHE A 50 0.66 5.61 5.01
N ASP A 51 0.79 6.24 3.85
CA ASP A 51 1.52 7.49 3.67
C ASP A 51 0.69 8.46 2.82
N ILE A 52 0.56 9.70 3.27
CA ILE A 52 -0.13 10.77 2.54
C ILE A 52 0.91 11.55 1.72
N THR A 53 0.89 11.33 0.41
CA THR A 53 1.80 11.99 -0.54
C THR A 53 1.13 13.13 -1.30
N GLU A 54 1.95 14.03 -1.83
CA GLU A 54 1.48 15.02 -2.81
C GLU A 54 1.17 14.36 -4.16
N ARG A 55 0.26 14.99 -4.92
CA ARG A 55 -0.11 14.50 -6.25
C ARG A 55 1.07 14.67 -7.22
N VAL A 56 1.63 13.54 -7.66
CA VAL A 56 2.80 13.47 -8.55
C VAL A 56 2.58 14.09 -9.93
N LEU A 57 1.38 13.99 -10.48
CA LEU A 57 1.12 14.30 -11.89
C LEU A 57 0.17 15.49 -12.03
N SER A 58 0.76 16.66 -12.30
CA SER A 58 0.07 17.91 -12.65
C SER A 58 -0.01 18.16 -14.16
N ASP A 59 0.74 17.40 -14.96
CA ASP A 59 0.84 17.60 -16.41
C ASP A 59 -0.34 16.97 -17.17
N PRO A 60 -0.88 17.65 -18.21
CA PRO A 60 -1.90 17.07 -19.07
C PRO A 60 -1.41 15.78 -19.76
N GLY A 61 -2.21 14.71 -19.68
CA GLY A 61 -1.94 13.44 -20.36
C GLY A 61 -1.25 12.37 -19.50
N LYS A 62 -0.90 12.70 -18.26
CA LYS A 62 -0.39 11.75 -17.28
C LYS A 62 -1.55 11.03 -16.55
N THR A 63 -1.39 9.73 -16.28
CA THR A 63 -2.44 8.84 -15.76
C THR A 63 -2.16 8.34 -14.34
N ASP A 64 -3.16 7.80 -13.64
CA ASP A 64 -2.96 7.20 -12.31
C ASP A 64 -1.96 6.02 -12.33
N ARG A 65 -1.85 5.32 -13.47
CA ARG A 65 -0.83 4.28 -13.67
C ARG A 65 0.58 4.87 -13.65
N ASP A 66 0.77 6.04 -14.24
CA ASP A 66 2.07 6.71 -14.21
C ASP A 66 2.44 7.15 -12.78
N ALA A 67 1.45 7.53 -11.95
CA ALA A 67 1.69 7.89 -10.54
C ALA A 67 2.06 6.65 -9.72
N LEU A 68 1.39 5.52 -9.97
CA LEU A 68 1.73 4.25 -9.34
C LEU A 68 3.17 3.84 -9.64
N LEU A 69 3.60 3.94 -10.91
CA LEU A 69 4.97 3.60 -11.32
C LEU A 69 5.99 4.54 -10.68
N PHE A 70 5.70 5.85 -10.63
CA PHE A 70 6.57 6.81 -9.96
C PHE A 70 6.79 6.47 -8.47
N HIS A 71 5.71 6.22 -7.73
CA HIS A 71 5.82 5.84 -6.31
C HIS A 71 6.46 4.46 -6.12
N PHE A 72 6.24 3.53 -7.04
CA PHE A 72 6.92 2.24 -7.02
C PHE A 72 8.43 2.43 -7.20
N GLU A 73 8.86 3.19 -8.21
CA GLU A 73 10.28 3.52 -8.42
C GLU A 73 10.91 4.18 -7.20
N ASP A 74 10.23 5.13 -6.56
CA ASP A 74 10.70 5.81 -5.35
C ASP A 74 11.07 4.82 -4.23
N ILE A 75 10.18 3.87 -3.92
CA ILE A 75 10.38 2.83 -2.90
C ILE A 75 11.63 1.97 -3.19
N PHE A 76 11.89 1.64 -4.46
CA PHE A 76 13.02 0.77 -4.83
C PHE A 76 14.32 1.52 -5.15
N SER A 77 14.23 2.81 -5.47
CA SER A 77 15.36 3.60 -5.98
C SER A 77 16.45 3.85 -4.94
N GLU A 78 16.12 3.74 -3.65
CA GLU A 78 17.05 4.03 -2.55
C GLU A 78 17.68 2.79 -1.91
N GLU A 79 17.11 1.60 -2.05
CA GLU A 79 17.55 0.42 -1.27
C GLU A 79 18.43 -0.59 -2.03
N THR A 80 18.54 -0.53 -3.37
CA THR A 80 19.16 -1.65 -4.09
C THR A 80 19.86 -1.30 -5.41
N ASP A 81 21.09 -1.81 -5.61
CA ASP A 81 21.78 -1.94 -6.91
C ASP A 81 21.14 -3.04 -7.80
N TYR A 82 19.92 -3.48 -7.46
CA TYR A 82 19.17 -4.51 -8.15
C TYR A 82 18.24 -3.85 -9.17
N ALA A 83 18.27 -4.35 -10.41
CA ALA A 83 17.40 -3.89 -11.48
C ALA A 83 15.92 -3.95 -11.06
N LEU A 84 15.15 -2.91 -11.42
CA LEU A 84 13.71 -2.82 -11.16
C LEU A 84 13.01 -4.13 -11.57
N PRO A 85 12.16 -4.71 -10.73
CA PRO A 85 11.42 -5.91 -11.09
C PRO A 85 10.49 -5.64 -12.28
N GLU A 86 10.38 -6.61 -13.19
CA GLU A 86 9.48 -6.51 -14.34
C GLU A 86 8.03 -6.41 -13.85
N VAL A 87 7.36 -5.28 -14.11
CA VAL A 87 5.96 -5.05 -13.72
C VAL A 87 5.08 -6.01 -14.50
N GLN A 88 4.55 -7.04 -13.83
CA GLN A 88 3.69 -8.04 -14.46
C GLN A 88 2.28 -7.46 -14.64
N ASP A 89 1.83 -7.33 -15.90
CA ASP A 89 0.48 -6.87 -16.22
C ASP A 89 -0.54 -7.98 -15.92
N LEU A 90 -1.25 -7.84 -14.80
CA LEU A 90 -2.25 -8.82 -14.35
C LEU A 90 -3.66 -8.58 -14.95
N THR A 91 -3.85 -7.52 -15.74
CA THR A 91 -5.18 -7.17 -16.29
C THR A 91 -5.72 -8.23 -17.26
N SER A 92 -4.85 -9.01 -17.91
CA SER A 92 -5.21 -10.07 -18.85
C SER A 92 -5.80 -11.35 -18.20
N GLN A 93 -5.84 -11.44 -16.86
CA GLN A 93 -6.37 -12.61 -16.15
C GLN A 93 -7.86 -12.47 -15.79
N ASN A 94 -8.45 -11.27 -15.90
CA ASN A 94 -9.81 -11.01 -15.44
C ASN A 94 -10.91 -11.32 -16.49
N ASP A 95 -10.53 -11.44 -17.77
CA ASP A 95 -11.47 -11.68 -18.88
C ASP A 95 -11.93 -13.14 -19.03
N ARG A 96 -11.39 -14.09 -18.25
CA ARG A 96 -11.74 -15.52 -18.38
C ARG A 96 -12.96 -15.93 -17.54
N ASN A 97 -13.62 -15.00 -16.87
CA ASN A 97 -14.61 -15.31 -15.84
C ASN A 97 -16.06 -15.14 -16.31
N GLU A 98 -16.31 -14.60 -17.51
CA GLU A 98 -17.65 -14.18 -17.94
C GLU A 98 -18.28 -14.99 -19.10
N SER A 99 -17.60 -16.00 -19.66
CA SER A 99 -18.18 -16.82 -20.74
C SER A 99 -18.68 -18.18 -20.24
N GLY A 100 -19.68 -18.15 -19.35
CA GLY A 100 -20.30 -19.35 -18.78
C GLY A 100 -21.78 -19.17 -18.40
N GLN A 101 -22.62 -18.89 -19.39
CA GLN A 101 -24.05 -19.26 -19.39
C GLN A 101 -24.39 -19.94 -20.72
#